data_AF-A0A317U2U8-F1
#
_entry.id   AF-A0A317U2U8-F1
#
_cell.length_a   1.000
_cell.length_b   1.000
_cell.length_c   1.000
_cell.angle_alpha   90.00
_cell.angle_beta   90.00
_cell.angle_gamma   90.00
#
_symmetry.space_group_name_H-M   'P 1'
#
loop_
_entity.id
_entity.type
_entity.pdbx_description
1 polymer ?
#
loop_
_entity_poly.entity_id
_entity_poly.type
_entity_poly.pdbx_seq_one_letter_code
_entity_poly.pdbx_strand_id
1 'polypeptide(L)'
;MAIRYLSFEFDECLFNHKYIQESDLGLAKHLGDAILIHNRAYLDQLKIENTAFDTVVVLIGSNRQSYEYDYSNMGYGNKFKGSCCPAIQTVCADLNVTFDPFLLADVTGNLPYGTSYKLIMQEIADNTYLKNPQQNHATCTMDETKRTLLFAQMQKAAADHPNEEIIFDFVDGRYDILVCYLYKYFTKHPHMIPKNVSLRLHLYGGAKVALMASIQGTGEPYLNYPEHVKYMLGHLWDLDKFAESMKLFSIEHIDNILENFYKLEEQATALESAIQKGEYITKCTESIDNIEELATEKESDIDTYDFSVTSDESSDEDSDLAFLEDNGPEKEVDAGKQTLATETSTIHPRPEAEPANQQGNLGRNQHVFHKPVAVNRVNRSPMALPDDTFCSASSSCLIS
;
A
#
# COMPACT_ATOMS: atom_id res chain seq x y z
N MET A 1 -10.97 -20.81 -10.16
CA MET A 1 -11.09 -19.51 -10.84
C MET A 1 -9.69 -18.91 -10.89
N ALA A 2 -9.35 -18.20 -11.97
CA ALA A 2 -8.03 -17.57 -12.06
C ALA A 2 -8.14 -16.11 -11.61
N ILE A 3 -7.51 -15.78 -10.46
CA ILE A 3 -7.52 -14.42 -9.91
C ILE A 3 -6.20 -13.73 -10.27
N ARG A 4 -6.28 -12.49 -10.75
CA ARG A 4 -5.10 -11.65 -11.01
C ARG A 4 -5.08 -10.48 -10.04
N TYR A 5 -3.95 -10.26 -9.40
CA TYR A 5 -3.63 -9.00 -8.72
C TYR A 5 -2.60 -8.22 -9.54
N LEU A 6 -2.81 -6.92 -9.70
CA LEU A 6 -1.93 -5.98 -10.36
C LEU A 6 -1.52 -4.90 -9.36
N SER A 7 -0.26 -4.89 -8.93
CA SER A 7 0.28 -3.89 -7.99
C SER A 7 1.26 -2.97 -8.72
N PHE A 8 0.88 -1.70 -8.86
CA PHE A 8 1.64 -0.73 -9.67
C PHE A 8 2.44 0.24 -8.82
N GLU A 9 3.75 0.33 -9.06
CA GLU A 9 4.51 1.53 -8.74
C GLU A 9 4.03 2.71 -9.62
N PHE A 10 4.15 3.91 -9.08
CA PHE A 10 3.85 5.16 -9.74
C PHE A 10 5.13 5.88 -10.16
N ASP A 11 6.02 6.17 -9.22
CA ASP A 11 7.21 6.96 -9.49
C ASP A 11 8.18 6.21 -10.41
N GLU A 12 8.54 6.84 -11.53
CA GLU A 12 9.37 6.24 -12.59
C GLU A 12 8.73 5.03 -13.30
N CYS A 13 7.47 4.71 -12.97
CA CYS A 13 6.68 3.63 -13.56
C CYS A 13 5.46 4.17 -14.31
N LEU A 14 4.26 4.21 -13.70
CA LEU A 14 3.09 4.83 -14.35
C LEU A 14 3.24 6.35 -14.52
N PHE A 15 3.88 7.02 -13.57
CA PHE A 15 4.39 8.38 -13.71
C PHE A 15 5.77 8.36 -14.36
N ASN A 16 5.86 7.74 -15.55
CA ASN A 16 7.10 7.67 -16.32
C ASN A 16 7.57 9.05 -16.79
N HIS A 17 8.79 9.09 -17.33
CA HIS A 17 9.41 10.32 -17.81
C HIS A 17 8.55 11.12 -18.80
N LYS A 18 7.78 10.46 -19.70
CA LYS A 18 6.88 11.18 -20.63
C LYS A 18 5.72 11.84 -19.90
N TYR A 19 5.13 11.16 -18.91
CA TYR A 19 4.10 11.72 -18.05
C TYR A 19 4.61 12.94 -17.26
N ILE A 20 5.82 12.86 -16.70
CA ILE A 20 6.40 13.96 -15.92
C ILE A 20 6.65 15.18 -16.81
N GLN A 21 7.16 14.96 -18.03
CA GLN A 21 7.53 16.02 -18.96
C GLN A 21 6.36 16.69 -19.67
N GLU A 22 5.15 16.14 -19.59
CA GLU A 22 3.97 16.76 -20.17
C GLU A 22 3.77 18.15 -19.53
N SER A 23 3.69 19.18 -20.37
CA SER A 23 3.69 20.58 -19.93
C SER A 23 2.35 20.92 -19.26
N ASP A 24 2.37 21.03 -17.92
CA ASP A 24 1.23 21.54 -17.14
C ASP A 24 1.16 23.07 -17.21
N LEU A 25 0.45 23.61 -18.20
CA LEU A 25 -0.01 25.01 -18.14
C LEU A 25 -1.26 25.13 -17.25
N GLY A 26 -1.17 24.66 -16.00
CA GLY A 26 -2.23 24.78 -14.98
C GLY A 26 -3.03 23.50 -14.73
N LEU A 27 -2.56 22.73 -13.73
CA LEU A 27 -3.33 21.82 -12.87
C LEU A 27 -4.47 21.00 -13.51
N ALA A 28 -4.11 19.93 -14.24
CA ALA A 28 -5.02 18.79 -14.43
C ALA A 28 -4.33 17.43 -14.68
N LYS A 29 -3.02 17.26 -14.43
CA LYS A 29 -2.33 15.94 -14.56
C LYS A 29 -3.01 14.80 -13.79
N HIS A 30 -3.67 15.13 -12.69
CA HIS A 30 -4.42 14.22 -11.84
C HIS A 30 -5.87 13.94 -12.30
N LEU A 31 -6.34 14.55 -13.40
CA LEU A 31 -7.72 14.43 -13.92
C LEU A 31 -7.88 13.40 -15.06
N GLY A 32 -6.88 12.53 -15.24
CA GLY A 32 -7.09 11.21 -15.84
C GLY A 32 -6.44 10.99 -17.20
N ASP A 33 -6.42 11.96 -18.10
CA ASP A 33 -5.96 11.67 -19.46
C ASP A 33 -4.45 11.46 -19.56
N ALA A 34 -3.63 12.22 -18.82
CA ALA A 34 -2.17 12.14 -18.93
C ALA A 34 -1.65 10.74 -18.57
N ILE A 35 -2.12 10.15 -17.46
CA ILE A 35 -1.71 8.80 -17.08
C ILE A 35 -2.17 7.77 -18.11
N LEU A 36 -3.35 7.93 -18.70
CA LEU A 36 -3.83 7.02 -19.74
C LEU A 36 -3.05 7.18 -21.04
N ILE A 37 -2.75 8.41 -21.47
CA ILE A 37 -2.04 8.73 -22.71
C ILE A 37 -0.63 8.15 -22.69
N HIS A 38 0.14 8.42 -21.64
CA HIS A 38 1.54 8.02 -21.58
C HIS A 38 1.74 6.53 -21.26
N ASN A 39 0.68 5.82 -20.89
CA ASN A 39 0.71 4.38 -20.62
C ASN A 39 -0.21 3.55 -21.55
N ARG A 40 -0.86 4.16 -22.55
CA ARG A 40 -1.92 3.56 -23.37
C ARG A 40 -1.58 2.18 -23.93
N ALA A 41 -0.40 2.05 -24.54
CA ALA A 41 0.03 0.78 -25.14
C ALA A 41 0.11 -0.35 -24.10
N TYR A 42 0.56 -0.05 -22.89
CA TYR A 42 0.63 -1.03 -21.80
C TYR A 42 -0.76 -1.34 -21.24
N LEU A 43 -1.60 -0.32 -21.04
CA LEU A 43 -2.98 -0.51 -20.57
C LEU A 43 -3.82 -1.32 -21.57
N ASP A 44 -3.65 -1.11 -22.88
CA ASP A 44 -4.31 -1.92 -23.92
C ASP A 44 -3.85 -3.38 -23.90
N GLN A 45 -2.55 -3.60 -23.66
CA GLN A 45 -2.03 -4.95 -23.47
C GLN A 45 -2.69 -5.61 -22.24
N LEU A 46 -2.75 -4.91 -21.10
CA LEU A 46 -3.40 -5.41 -19.90
C LEU A 46 -4.87 -5.74 -20.12
N LYS A 47 -5.64 -4.91 -20.85
CA LYS A 47 -7.04 -5.20 -21.20
C LYS A 47 -7.18 -6.55 -21.91
N ILE A 48 -6.28 -6.84 -22.86
CA ILE A 48 -6.29 -8.12 -23.58
C ILE A 48 -5.94 -9.27 -22.63
N GLU A 49 -4.88 -9.13 -21.83
CA GLU A 49 -4.45 -10.15 -20.89
C GLU A 49 -5.50 -10.44 -19.81
N ASN A 50 -6.18 -9.41 -19.32
CA ASN A 50 -7.20 -9.50 -18.28
C ASN A 50 -8.41 -10.35 -18.70
N THR A 51 -8.64 -10.55 -20.01
CA THR A 51 -9.70 -11.45 -20.51
C THR A 51 -9.46 -12.93 -20.15
N ALA A 52 -8.26 -13.29 -19.71
CA ALA A 52 -7.93 -14.64 -19.26
C ALA A 52 -8.28 -14.91 -17.78
N PHE A 53 -8.77 -13.91 -17.05
CA PHE A 53 -9.01 -13.99 -15.61
C PHE A 53 -10.47 -13.70 -15.27
N ASP A 54 -11.00 -14.41 -14.28
CA ASP A 54 -12.38 -14.22 -13.80
C ASP A 54 -12.49 -12.94 -12.97
N THR A 55 -11.42 -12.57 -12.28
CA THR A 55 -11.35 -11.39 -11.43
C THR A 55 -9.96 -10.78 -11.53
N VAL A 56 -9.93 -9.46 -11.68
CA VAL A 56 -8.71 -8.67 -11.66
C VAL A 56 -8.84 -7.59 -10.60
N VAL A 57 -7.90 -7.58 -9.66
CA VAL A 57 -7.82 -6.62 -8.57
C VAL A 57 -6.56 -5.78 -8.76
N VAL A 58 -6.68 -4.47 -8.59
CA VAL A 58 -5.58 -3.52 -8.71
C VAL A 58 -5.27 -2.89 -7.34
N LEU A 59 -3.98 -2.80 -7.03
CA LEU A 59 -3.42 -2.23 -5.80
C LEU A 59 -2.44 -1.10 -6.13
N ILE A 60 -2.18 -0.23 -5.13
CA ILE A 60 -1.07 0.72 -5.17
C ILE A 60 0.21 0.00 -4.69
N GLY A 61 1.13 -0.25 -5.62
CA GLY A 61 2.45 -0.87 -5.38
C GLY A 61 3.58 0.14 -5.15
N SER A 62 3.26 1.40 -4.90
CA SER A 62 4.22 2.49 -4.67
C SER A 62 4.57 2.65 -3.20
N ASN A 63 5.72 3.27 -2.88
CA ASN A 63 6.04 3.70 -1.52
C ASN A 63 5.16 4.84 -0.99
N ARG A 64 4.25 5.38 -1.82
CA ARG A 64 3.19 6.32 -1.45
C ARG A 64 2.07 5.65 -0.63
N GLN A 65 2.45 5.06 0.50
CA GLN A 65 1.58 4.23 1.36
C GLN A 65 0.92 5.02 2.50
N SER A 66 1.12 6.34 2.57
CA SER A 66 0.47 7.25 3.52
C SER A 66 0.27 8.62 2.86
N TYR A 67 -0.53 9.50 3.50
CA TYR A 67 -0.67 10.88 3.04
C TYR A 67 0.69 11.59 2.95
N GLU A 68 1.54 11.43 3.96
CA GLU A 68 2.86 12.05 4.03
C GLU A 68 3.75 11.63 2.86
N TYR A 69 3.78 10.34 2.52
CA TYR A 69 4.59 9.84 1.42
C TYR A 69 3.99 10.14 0.04
N ASP A 70 2.66 10.13 -0.11
CA ASP A 70 2.03 10.57 -1.35
C ASP A 70 2.24 12.08 -1.60
N TYR A 71 2.08 12.89 -0.54
CA TYR A 71 2.31 14.32 -0.57
C TYR A 71 3.77 14.66 -0.91
N SER A 72 4.72 14.13 -0.15
CA SER A 72 6.15 14.42 -0.35
C SER A 72 6.65 13.97 -1.73
N ASN A 73 6.10 12.89 -2.30
CA ASN A 73 6.50 12.41 -3.61
C ASN A 73 5.76 13.09 -4.77
N MET A 74 4.76 13.96 -4.54
CA MET A 74 3.99 14.56 -5.63
C MET A 74 4.83 15.43 -6.60
N GLY A 75 6.02 15.89 -6.17
CA GLY A 75 6.89 16.76 -6.96
C GLY A 75 6.41 18.22 -7.03
N TYR A 76 7.22 19.11 -7.62
CA TYR A 76 6.94 20.54 -7.72
C TYR A 76 7.38 21.11 -9.08
N GLY A 77 6.76 22.20 -9.51
CA GLY A 77 7.09 22.87 -10.77
C GLY A 77 7.00 21.92 -11.97
N ASN A 78 8.07 21.87 -12.77
CA ASN A 78 8.17 21.00 -13.94
C ASN A 78 8.35 19.50 -13.60
N LYS A 79 8.48 19.13 -12.33
CA LYS A 79 8.53 17.74 -11.85
C LYS A 79 7.25 17.33 -11.11
N PHE A 80 6.18 18.13 -11.21
CA PHE A 80 4.89 17.81 -10.61
C PHE A 80 4.29 16.55 -11.26
N LYS A 81 3.95 15.59 -10.40
CA LYS A 81 3.36 14.28 -10.72
C LYS A 81 1.93 14.16 -10.21
N GLY A 82 1.64 14.78 -9.07
CA GLY A 82 0.37 14.65 -8.36
C GLY A 82 0.31 13.45 -7.41
N SER A 83 -0.90 13.15 -6.93
CA SER A 83 -1.20 12.00 -6.05
C SER A 83 -1.41 10.73 -6.87
N CYS A 84 -0.94 9.58 -6.36
CA CYS A 84 -1.25 8.29 -6.97
C CYS A 84 -2.70 7.83 -6.73
N CYS A 85 -3.38 8.38 -5.72
CA CYS A 85 -4.72 7.95 -5.30
C CYS A 85 -5.84 8.20 -6.34
N PRO A 86 -5.96 9.39 -6.97
CA PRO A 86 -6.89 9.59 -8.09
C PRO A 86 -6.38 8.95 -9.39
N ALA A 87 -5.06 8.84 -9.55
CA ALA A 87 -4.44 8.25 -10.72
C ALA A 87 -4.75 6.74 -10.83
N ILE A 88 -4.69 5.99 -9.72
CA ILE A 88 -5.05 4.56 -9.72
C ILE A 88 -6.53 4.35 -10.03
N GLN A 89 -7.43 5.23 -9.56
CA GLN A 89 -8.86 5.16 -9.91
C GLN A 89 -9.08 5.30 -11.41
N THR A 90 -8.36 6.23 -12.05
CA THR A 90 -8.42 6.43 -13.50
C THR A 90 -7.97 5.15 -14.23
N VAL A 91 -6.86 4.56 -13.80
CA VAL A 91 -6.34 3.30 -14.38
C VAL A 91 -7.35 2.16 -14.20
N CYS A 92 -7.93 2.00 -13.01
CA CYS A 92 -8.90 0.94 -12.74
C CYS A 92 -10.18 1.11 -13.57
N ALA A 93 -10.66 2.35 -13.73
CA ALA A 93 -11.81 2.67 -14.57
C ALA A 93 -11.54 2.37 -16.05
N ASP A 94 -10.36 2.72 -16.57
CA ASP A 94 -9.99 2.40 -17.95
C ASP A 94 -9.91 0.88 -18.18
N LEU A 95 -9.30 0.15 -17.25
CA LEU A 95 -9.15 -1.31 -17.33
C LEU A 95 -10.45 -2.08 -17.05
N ASN A 96 -11.47 -1.43 -16.47
CA ASN A 96 -12.70 -2.04 -15.98
C ASN A 96 -12.44 -3.19 -14.98
N VAL A 97 -11.67 -2.89 -13.94
CA VAL A 97 -11.21 -3.84 -12.92
C VAL A 97 -11.51 -3.33 -11.50
N THR A 98 -11.46 -4.22 -10.52
CA THR A 98 -11.70 -3.86 -9.12
C THR A 98 -10.47 -3.16 -8.54
N PHE A 99 -10.69 -2.00 -7.90
CA PHE A 99 -9.66 -1.34 -7.12
C PHE A 99 -9.72 -1.79 -5.66
N ASP A 100 -8.59 -2.20 -5.10
CA ASP A 100 -8.42 -2.46 -3.68
C ASP A 100 -7.62 -1.29 -3.05
N PRO A 101 -8.25 -0.51 -2.15
CA PRO A 101 -7.65 0.70 -1.57
C PRO A 101 -6.68 0.43 -0.42
N PHE A 102 -6.27 -0.82 -0.18
CA PHE A 102 -5.32 -1.18 0.87
C PHE A 102 -4.02 -0.36 0.80
N LEU A 103 -3.68 0.31 1.91
CA LEU A 103 -2.39 0.97 2.12
C LEU A 103 -1.75 0.47 3.42
N LEU A 104 -0.42 0.41 3.49
CA LEU A 104 0.29 0.01 4.71
C LEU A 104 0.01 0.95 5.91
N ALA A 105 -0.34 2.22 5.66
CA ALA A 105 -0.78 3.13 6.72
C ALA A 105 -2.04 2.65 7.47
N ASP A 106 -2.91 1.87 6.81
CA ASP A 106 -4.06 1.26 7.50
C ASP A 106 -3.57 0.22 8.53
N VAL A 107 -2.56 -0.57 8.17
CA VAL A 107 -1.98 -1.60 9.04
C VAL A 107 -1.26 -0.97 10.24
N THR A 108 -0.39 0.01 10.00
CA THR A 108 0.34 0.69 11.08
C THR A 108 -0.58 1.51 11.98
N GLY A 109 -1.63 2.10 11.42
CA GLY A 109 -2.63 2.89 12.14
C GLY A 109 -3.71 2.07 12.84
N ASN A 110 -3.74 0.74 12.72
CA ASN A 110 -4.83 -0.12 13.17
C ASN A 110 -6.20 0.31 12.61
N LEU A 111 -6.25 0.73 11.36
CA LEU A 111 -7.44 1.20 10.69
C LEU A 111 -8.06 0.09 9.82
N PRO A 112 -9.38 0.12 9.57
CA PRO A 112 -9.98 -0.68 8.51
C PRO A 112 -9.30 -0.41 7.16
N TYR A 113 -9.09 -1.44 6.35
CA TYR A 113 -8.43 -1.29 5.05
C TYR A 113 -9.16 -0.31 4.13
N GLY A 114 -8.37 0.56 3.49
CA GLY A 114 -8.84 1.63 2.63
C GLY A 114 -9.19 2.92 3.37
N THR A 115 -8.97 3.02 4.68
CA THR A 115 -9.27 4.25 5.44
C THR A 115 -8.30 5.36 5.04
N SER A 116 -6.99 5.10 5.06
CA SER A 116 -5.96 6.06 4.67
C SER A 116 -6.15 6.57 3.24
N TYR A 117 -6.49 5.67 2.31
CA TYR A 117 -6.82 6.03 0.93
C TYR A 117 -8.02 6.98 0.85
N LYS A 118 -9.12 6.65 1.53
CA LYS A 118 -10.34 7.48 1.54
C LYS A 118 -10.07 8.88 2.09
N LEU A 119 -9.28 8.98 3.16
CA LEU A 119 -8.90 10.27 3.73
C LEU A 119 -8.09 11.11 2.73
N ILE A 120 -7.11 10.52 2.02
CA ILE A 120 -6.35 11.24 0.98
C ILE A 120 -7.28 11.74 -0.13
N MET A 121 -8.21 10.88 -0.59
CA MET A 121 -9.19 11.28 -1.60
C MET A 121 -10.11 12.39 -1.12
N GLN A 122 -10.47 12.42 0.16
CA GLN A 122 -11.25 13.49 0.77
C GLN A 122 -10.47 14.81 0.79
N GLU A 123 -9.20 14.80 1.20
CA GLU A 123 -8.33 15.98 1.15
C GLU A 123 -8.21 16.56 -0.26
N ILE A 124 -8.17 15.69 -1.28
CA ILE A 124 -8.14 16.11 -2.69
C ILE A 124 -9.48 16.74 -3.09
N ALA A 125 -10.61 16.12 -2.73
CA ALA A 125 -11.94 16.62 -3.03
C ALA A 125 -12.22 17.99 -2.35
N ASP A 126 -11.73 18.15 -1.12
CA ASP A 126 -11.89 19.37 -0.32
C ASP A 126 -10.84 20.45 -0.65
N ASN A 127 -9.91 20.17 -1.58
CA ASN A 127 -8.82 21.07 -1.99
C ASN A 127 -7.88 21.48 -0.84
N THR A 128 -7.71 20.58 0.13
CA THR A 128 -6.87 20.74 1.32
C THR A 128 -5.59 19.90 1.25
N TYR A 129 -5.51 18.94 0.33
CA TYR A 129 -4.33 18.11 0.05
C TYR A 129 -3.02 18.90 -0.13
N LEU A 130 -3.06 20.10 -0.74
CA LEU A 130 -1.87 20.94 -0.94
C LEU A 130 -1.68 22.04 0.12
N LYS A 131 -2.69 22.29 0.96
CA LYS A 131 -2.82 23.52 1.75
C LYS A 131 -2.79 23.30 3.25
N ASN A 132 -2.42 22.09 3.67
CA ASN A 132 -2.49 21.48 5.01
C ASN A 132 -3.66 20.50 5.11
N PRO A 133 -3.40 19.22 5.41
CA PRO A 133 -4.45 18.24 5.59
C PRO A 133 -5.32 18.63 6.78
N GLN A 134 -6.62 18.41 6.69
CA GLN A 134 -7.59 18.64 7.76
C GLN A 134 -7.94 17.37 8.52
N GLN A 135 -7.68 16.21 7.92
CA GLN A 135 -7.89 14.90 8.51
C GLN A 135 -6.65 14.42 9.25
N ASN A 136 -6.87 13.56 10.24
CA ASN A 136 -5.79 12.86 10.92
C ASN A 136 -5.39 11.63 10.09
N HIS A 137 -4.18 11.64 9.55
CA HIS A 137 -3.66 10.55 8.74
C HIS A 137 -2.72 9.65 9.53
N ALA A 138 -2.96 8.34 9.48
CA ALA A 138 -1.95 7.36 9.86
C ALA A 138 -0.73 7.46 8.93
N THR A 139 0.46 7.23 9.48
CA THR A 139 1.72 7.15 8.73
C THR A 139 2.27 5.73 8.76
N CYS A 140 3.21 5.43 7.88
CA CYS A 140 3.85 4.12 7.76
C CYS A 140 5.32 4.33 7.42
N THR A 141 6.23 3.60 8.06
CA THR A 141 7.65 3.61 7.69
C THR A 141 7.83 3.29 6.20
N MET A 142 8.64 4.08 5.51
CA MET A 142 8.96 3.81 4.11
C MET A 142 9.89 2.60 3.98
N ASP A 143 9.43 1.57 3.24
CA ASP A 143 10.26 0.46 2.80
C ASP A 143 10.72 0.70 1.36
N GLU A 144 11.89 1.31 1.19
CA GLU A 144 12.46 1.58 -0.15
C GLU A 144 12.57 0.33 -1.03
N THR A 145 12.70 -0.85 -0.41
CA THR A 145 12.88 -2.13 -1.09
C THR A 145 11.57 -2.84 -1.42
N LYS A 146 10.43 -2.34 -0.93
CA LYS A 146 9.06 -2.86 -1.12
C LYS A 146 8.81 -4.30 -0.68
N ARG A 147 9.74 -4.94 0.03
CA ARG A 147 9.60 -6.33 0.49
C ARG A 147 8.39 -6.49 1.43
N THR A 148 8.21 -5.54 2.33
CA THR A 148 7.11 -5.51 3.30
C THR A 148 5.78 -5.22 2.63
N LEU A 149 5.76 -4.30 1.65
CA LEU A 149 4.56 -3.99 0.86
C LEU A 149 4.06 -5.21 0.10
N LEU A 150 4.95 -5.88 -0.64
CA LEU A 150 4.59 -7.07 -1.40
C LEU A 150 4.16 -8.22 -0.48
N PHE A 151 4.88 -8.43 0.63
CA PHE A 151 4.46 -9.42 1.64
C PHE A 151 3.02 -9.15 2.10
N ALA A 152 2.70 -7.92 2.51
CA ALA A 152 1.37 -7.54 2.98
C ALA A 152 0.28 -7.78 1.92
N GLN A 153 0.53 -7.34 0.69
CA GLN A 153 -0.45 -7.44 -0.40
C GLN A 153 -0.69 -8.89 -0.85
N MET A 154 0.37 -9.71 -0.91
CA MET A 154 0.21 -11.13 -1.25
C MET A 154 -0.51 -11.91 -0.15
N GLN A 155 -0.23 -11.62 1.13
CA GLN A 155 -0.94 -12.22 2.26
C GLN A 155 -2.42 -11.83 2.25
N LYS A 156 -2.73 -10.56 1.98
CA LYS A 156 -4.11 -10.08 1.79
C LYS A 156 -4.81 -10.81 0.65
N ALA A 157 -4.18 -10.89 -0.52
CA ALA A 157 -4.74 -11.56 -1.69
C ALA A 157 -5.07 -13.04 -1.39
N ALA A 158 -4.16 -13.74 -0.70
CA ALA A 158 -4.39 -15.12 -0.30
C ALA A 158 -5.50 -15.26 0.75
N ALA A 159 -5.63 -14.33 1.69
CA ALA A 159 -6.69 -14.32 2.68
C ALA A 159 -8.08 -14.04 2.05
N ASP A 160 -8.15 -13.13 1.07
CA ASP A 160 -9.38 -12.82 0.35
C ASP A 160 -9.82 -13.96 -0.58
N HIS A 161 -8.88 -14.79 -1.03
CA HIS A 161 -9.10 -15.87 -2.00
C HIS A 161 -8.36 -17.19 -1.61
N PRO A 162 -8.73 -17.83 -0.48
CA PRO A 162 -7.94 -18.93 0.11
C PRO A 162 -7.87 -20.22 -0.72
N ASN A 163 -8.81 -20.42 -1.63
CA ASN A 163 -8.92 -21.65 -2.45
C ASN A 163 -8.64 -21.42 -3.93
N GLU A 164 -8.22 -20.22 -4.31
CA GLU A 164 -7.99 -19.85 -5.70
C GLU A 164 -6.51 -19.72 -6.00
N GLU A 165 -6.13 -20.01 -7.24
CA GLU A 165 -4.81 -19.69 -7.76
C GLU A 165 -4.73 -18.20 -8.08
N ILE A 166 -3.72 -17.55 -7.54
CA ILE A 166 -3.52 -16.10 -7.61
C ILE A 166 -2.26 -15.81 -8.40
N ILE A 167 -2.41 -15.09 -9.50
CA ILE A 167 -1.30 -14.49 -10.22
C ILE A 167 -1.11 -13.06 -9.72
N PHE A 168 -0.02 -12.82 -9.00
CA PHE A 168 0.29 -11.51 -8.44
C PHE A 168 1.37 -10.83 -9.28
N ASP A 169 0.98 -9.85 -10.10
CA ASP A 169 1.89 -9.03 -10.88
C ASP A 169 2.30 -7.78 -10.10
N PHE A 170 3.59 -7.65 -9.83
CA PHE A 170 4.16 -6.40 -9.36
C PHE A 170 4.91 -5.71 -10.49
N VAL A 171 4.66 -4.42 -10.67
CA VAL A 171 5.18 -3.64 -11.80
C VAL A 171 5.92 -2.43 -11.26
N ASP A 172 7.20 -2.30 -11.61
CA ASP A 172 8.07 -1.21 -11.17
C ASP A 172 8.95 -0.68 -12.32
N GLY A 173 9.33 0.59 -12.26
CA GLY A 173 10.24 1.22 -13.22
C GLY A 173 11.71 0.92 -12.94
N ARG A 174 12.04 0.44 -11.74
CA ARG A 174 13.40 0.29 -11.25
C ARG A 174 13.88 -1.17 -11.27
N TYR A 175 14.90 -1.42 -12.08
CA TYR A 175 15.54 -2.75 -12.18
C TYR A 175 16.13 -3.22 -10.85
N ASP A 176 16.74 -2.33 -10.08
CA ASP A 176 17.38 -2.67 -8.80
C ASP A 176 16.34 -3.12 -7.76
N ILE A 177 15.17 -2.46 -7.69
CA ILE A 177 14.03 -2.91 -6.88
C ILE A 177 13.62 -4.34 -7.25
N LEU A 178 13.35 -4.56 -8.54
CA LEU A 178 12.86 -5.86 -9.02
C LEU A 178 13.88 -6.98 -8.83
N VAL A 179 15.13 -6.78 -9.24
CA VAL A 179 16.12 -7.86 -9.33
C VAL A 179 17.02 -7.93 -8.10
N CYS A 180 17.51 -6.80 -7.59
CA CYS A 180 18.45 -6.80 -6.47
C CYS A 180 17.76 -7.00 -5.12
N TYR A 181 16.52 -6.53 -4.96
CA TYR A 181 15.81 -6.63 -3.68
C TYR A 181 14.71 -7.69 -3.71
N LEU A 182 13.71 -7.54 -4.58
CA LEU A 182 12.51 -8.38 -4.55
C LEU A 182 12.79 -9.81 -5.03
N TYR A 183 13.38 -9.97 -6.21
CA TYR A 183 13.73 -11.29 -6.74
C TYR A 183 14.65 -12.06 -5.79
N LYS A 184 15.75 -11.43 -5.33
CA LYS A 184 16.68 -12.08 -4.40
C LYS A 184 16.01 -12.49 -3.10
N TYR A 185 15.22 -11.62 -2.49
CA TYR A 185 14.57 -11.90 -1.22
C TYR A 185 13.54 -13.04 -1.33
N PHE A 186 12.61 -12.93 -2.27
CA PHE A 186 11.52 -13.91 -2.40
C PHE A 186 11.97 -15.24 -3.01
N THR A 187 13.05 -15.27 -3.79
CA THR A 187 13.65 -16.54 -4.25
C THR A 187 14.39 -17.24 -3.12
N LYS A 188 15.05 -16.48 -2.23
CA LYS A 188 15.71 -17.03 -1.03
C LYS A 188 14.68 -17.52 -0.01
N HIS A 189 13.55 -16.82 0.11
CA HIS A 189 12.49 -17.06 1.10
C HIS A 189 11.11 -17.29 0.43
N PRO A 190 10.93 -18.34 -0.38
CA PRO A 190 9.69 -18.57 -1.10
C PRO A 190 8.49 -18.87 -0.17
N HIS A 191 8.75 -19.29 1.07
CA HIS A 191 7.74 -19.49 2.11
C HIS A 191 7.17 -18.18 2.66
N MET A 192 7.73 -17.02 2.29
CA MET A 192 7.15 -15.72 2.59
C MET A 192 6.02 -15.35 1.60
N ILE A 193 5.91 -16.07 0.48
CA ILE A 193 4.81 -15.96 -0.47
C ILE A 193 3.82 -17.10 -0.18
N PRO A 194 2.51 -16.82 -0.05
CA PRO A 194 1.49 -17.87 0.08
C PRO A 194 1.52 -18.88 -1.08
N LYS A 195 1.27 -20.16 -0.79
CA LYS A 195 1.40 -21.28 -1.72
C LYS A 195 0.46 -21.20 -2.92
N ASN A 196 -0.66 -20.52 -2.76
CA ASN A 196 -1.63 -20.27 -3.81
C ASN A 196 -1.32 -18.99 -4.62
N VAL A 197 -0.19 -18.32 -4.37
CA VAL A 197 0.24 -17.10 -5.06
C VAL A 197 1.49 -17.36 -5.89
N SER A 198 1.45 -16.96 -7.16
CA SER A 198 2.63 -16.84 -8.02
C SER A 198 2.97 -15.36 -8.21
N LEU A 199 4.13 -14.93 -7.69
CA LEU A 199 4.63 -13.56 -7.84
C LEU A 199 5.34 -13.41 -9.18
N ARG A 200 4.93 -12.43 -9.99
CA ARG A 200 5.59 -12.05 -11.25
C ARG A 200 6.07 -10.60 -11.18
N LEU A 201 7.34 -10.40 -11.47
CA LEU A 201 8.00 -9.09 -11.39
C LEU A 201 8.17 -8.52 -12.80
N HIS A 202 7.60 -7.34 -13.06
CA HIS A 202 7.62 -6.71 -14.37
C HIS A 202 8.33 -5.36 -14.33
N LEU A 203 9.28 -5.17 -15.24
CA LEU A 203 9.92 -3.88 -15.48
C LEU A 203 9.09 -3.06 -16.46
N TYR A 204 8.67 -1.88 -16.03
CA TYR A 204 7.94 -0.92 -16.85
C TYR A 204 8.18 0.52 -16.39
N GLY A 205 8.69 1.36 -17.30
CA GLY A 205 8.88 2.81 -17.08
C GLY A 205 8.47 3.64 -18.29
N GLY A 206 7.31 3.32 -18.90
CA GLY A 206 6.80 3.98 -20.12
C GLY A 206 7.33 3.42 -21.45
N ALA A 207 8.04 2.29 -21.39
CA ALA A 207 8.54 1.53 -22.54
C ALA A 207 7.74 0.22 -22.72
N LYS A 208 8.29 -0.76 -23.43
CA LYS A 208 7.70 -2.10 -23.48
C LYS A 208 7.89 -2.79 -22.13
N VAL A 209 6.82 -3.38 -21.58
CA VAL A 209 6.88 -4.18 -20.36
C VAL A 209 7.74 -5.43 -20.57
N ALA A 210 8.54 -5.79 -19.56
CA ALA A 210 9.37 -6.99 -19.54
C ALA A 210 9.17 -7.79 -18.25
N LEU A 211 8.88 -9.09 -18.37
CA LEU A 211 8.86 -10.01 -17.24
C LEU A 211 10.31 -10.29 -16.81
N MET A 212 10.64 -9.93 -15.57
CA MET A 212 11.97 -10.07 -14.99
C MET A 212 12.12 -11.39 -14.22
N ALA A 213 11.08 -11.79 -13.50
CA ALA A 213 11.08 -13.03 -12.71
C ALA A 213 9.65 -13.53 -12.46
N SER A 214 9.54 -14.84 -12.20
CA SER A 214 8.32 -15.49 -11.73
C SER A 214 8.69 -16.44 -10.59
N ILE A 215 8.06 -16.29 -9.44
CA ILE A 215 8.38 -17.02 -8.20
C ILE A 215 7.10 -17.67 -7.69
N GLN A 216 7.10 -18.99 -7.54
CA GLN A 216 5.99 -19.71 -6.92
C GLN A 216 6.13 -19.66 -5.40
N GLY A 217 5.06 -19.26 -4.71
CA GLY A 217 5.03 -19.30 -3.26
C GLY A 217 4.96 -20.71 -2.70
N THR A 218 5.49 -20.89 -1.49
CA THR A 218 5.48 -22.17 -0.78
C THR A 218 4.96 -22.05 0.66
N GLY A 219 4.59 -20.85 1.10
CA GLY A 219 4.17 -20.57 2.46
C GLY A 219 2.68 -20.78 2.70
N GLU A 220 2.27 -20.93 3.95
CA GLU A 220 0.86 -20.81 4.30
C GLU A 220 0.47 -19.33 4.43
N PRO A 221 -0.78 -18.94 4.10
CA PRO A 221 -1.29 -17.62 4.43
C PRO A 221 -1.32 -17.41 5.96
N TYR A 222 -0.85 -16.25 6.43
CA TYR A 222 -0.86 -15.92 7.86
C TYR A 222 -2.12 -15.14 8.21
N LEU A 223 -2.99 -15.68 9.07
CA LEU A 223 -4.22 -14.99 9.52
C LEU A 223 -3.92 -13.66 10.23
N ASN A 224 -2.77 -13.57 10.91
CA ASN A 224 -2.28 -12.40 11.62
C ASN A 224 -1.18 -11.64 10.87
N TYR A 225 -1.13 -11.73 9.52
CA TYR A 225 -0.14 -11.00 8.73
C TYR A 225 -0.02 -9.49 9.03
N PRO A 226 -1.06 -8.75 9.49
CA PRO A 226 -0.90 -7.34 9.84
C PRO A 226 0.12 -7.11 10.97
N GLU A 227 0.21 -8.01 11.94
CA GLU A 227 1.21 -7.92 13.02
C GLU A 227 2.61 -8.20 12.49
N HIS A 228 2.75 -9.17 11.59
CA HIS A 228 4.00 -9.44 10.89
C HIS A 228 4.45 -8.24 10.05
N VAL A 229 3.53 -7.58 9.37
CA VAL A 229 3.81 -6.35 8.60
C VAL A 229 4.32 -5.24 9.51
N LYS A 230 3.67 -4.97 10.65
CA LYS A 230 4.16 -3.98 11.63
C LYS A 230 5.56 -4.31 12.12
N TYR A 231 5.82 -5.59 12.43
CA TYR A 231 7.15 -6.04 12.83
C TYR A 231 8.20 -5.78 11.73
N MET A 232 7.90 -6.18 10.49
CA MET A 232 8.79 -5.95 9.34
C MET A 232 9.08 -4.46 9.13
N LEU A 233 8.06 -3.59 9.22
CA LEU A 233 8.22 -2.14 9.11
C LEU A 233 9.08 -1.53 10.22
N GLY A 234 9.07 -2.12 11.42
CA GLY A 234 9.97 -1.75 12.52
C GLY A 234 11.41 -2.27 12.35
N HIS A 235 11.64 -3.24 11.45
CA HIS A 235 12.89 -4.00 11.34
C HIS A 235 13.33 -4.19 9.89
N LEU A 236 13.27 -3.14 9.07
CA LEU A 236 13.59 -3.19 7.63
C LEU A 236 15.00 -3.73 7.29
N TRP A 237 15.93 -3.64 8.24
CA TRP A 237 17.31 -4.14 8.11
C TRP A 237 17.45 -5.64 8.44
N ASP A 238 16.48 -6.23 9.14
CA ASP A 238 16.50 -7.61 9.62
C ASP A 238 15.46 -8.51 8.92
N LEU A 239 14.94 -8.11 7.77
CA LEU A 239 13.90 -8.86 7.04
C LEU A 239 14.33 -10.28 6.63
N ASP A 240 15.62 -10.53 6.46
CA ASP A 240 16.15 -11.88 6.26
C ASP A 240 16.01 -12.74 7.53
N LYS A 241 16.37 -12.19 8.70
CA LYS A 241 16.23 -12.91 9.98
C LYS A 241 14.76 -13.17 10.29
N PHE A 242 13.91 -12.20 10.00
CA PHE A 242 12.46 -12.36 10.11
C PHE A 242 11.95 -13.49 9.21
N ALA A 243 12.37 -13.54 7.94
CA ALA A 243 11.95 -14.63 7.06
C ALA A 243 12.40 -16.01 7.56
N GLU A 244 13.64 -16.13 8.06
CA GLU A 244 14.13 -17.39 8.63
C GLU A 244 13.34 -17.81 9.88
N SER A 245 12.94 -16.87 10.75
CA SER A 245 12.12 -17.22 11.92
C SER A 245 10.73 -17.72 11.51
N MET A 246 10.11 -17.10 10.50
CA MET A 246 8.82 -17.56 9.96
C MET A 246 8.90 -18.96 9.34
N LYS A 247 10.06 -19.36 8.81
CA LYS A 247 10.30 -20.71 8.27
C LYS A 247 10.29 -21.78 9.36
N LEU A 248 10.89 -21.48 10.51
CA LEU A 248 10.97 -22.42 11.64
C LEU A 248 9.59 -22.67 12.24
N PHE A 249 8.75 -21.64 12.36
CA PHE A 249 7.37 -21.80 12.82
C PHE A 249 6.54 -22.69 11.89
N SER A 250 6.77 -22.66 10.58
CA SER A 250 6.02 -23.56 9.68
C SER A 250 6.40 -25.03 9.87
N ILE A 251 7.67 -25.33 10.17
CA ILE A 251 8.15 -26.70 10.41
C ILE A 251 7.70 -27.20 11.79
N GLU A 252 7.94 -26.43 12.85
CA GLU A 252 7.56 -26.84 14.22
C GLU A 252 6.05 -26.98 14.39
N HIS A 253 5.25 -26.12 13.75
CA HIS A 253 3.80 -26.25 13.78
C HIS A 253 3.33 -27.52 13.06
N ILE A 254 3.96 -27.88 11.94
CA ILE A 254 3.67 -29.13 11.22
C ILE A 254 4.06 -30.35 12.07
N ASP A 255 5.25 -30.35 12.68
CA ASP A 255 5.70 -31.48 13.50
C ASP A 255 4.82 -31.68 14.74
N ASN A 256 4.43 -30.59 15.41
CA ASN A 256 3.54 -30.64 16.57
C ASN A 256 2.11 -31.06 16.19
N ILE A 257 1.59 -30.58 15.05
CA ILE A 257 0.30 -31.05 14.51
C ILE A 257 0.37 -32.54 14.18
N LEU A 258 1.42 -32.99 13.49
CA LEU A 258 1.61 -34.40 13.14
C LEU A 258 1.71 -35.27 14.38
N GLU A 259 2.48 -34.84 15.40
CA GLU A 259 2.60 -35.57 16.66
C GLU A 259 1.25 -35.69 17.38
N ASN A 260 0.43 -34.64 17.37
CA ASN A 260 -0.91 -34.67 17.95
C ASN A 260 -1.88 -35.54 17.13
N PHE A 261 -1.76 -35.56 15.80
CA PHE A 261 -2.52 -36.46 14.93
C PHE A 261 -2.17 -37.93 15.20
N TYR A 262 -0.89 -38.27 15.32
CA TYR A 262 -0.47 -39.64 15.65
C TYR A 262 -1.00 -40.07 17.03
N LYS A 263 -0.96 -39.19 18.03
CA LYS A 263 -1.53 -39.47 19.37
C LYS A 263 -3.05 -39.72 19.31
N LEU A 264 -3.77 -38.94 18.50
CA LEU A 264 -5.21 -39.13 18.29
C LEU A 264 -5.54 -40.44 17.57
N GLU A 265 -4.74 -40.82 16.58
CA GLU A 265 -4.93 -42.07 15.83
C GLU A 265 -4.63 -43.31 16.70
N GLU A 266 -3.61 -43.25 17.55
CA GLU A 266 -3.34 -44.28 18.56
C GLU A 266 -4.49 -44.41 19.56
N GLN A 267 -5.03 -43.30 20.05
CA GLN A 267 -6.17 -43.29 20.97
C GLN A 267 -7.43 -43.86 20.31
N ALA A 268 -7.71 -43.51 19.05
CA ALA A 268 -8.83 -44.04 18.29
C ALA A 268 -8.71 -45.56 18.09
N THR A 269 -7.51 -46.04 17.73
CA THR A 269 -7.23 -47.48 17.53
C THR A 269 -7.37 -48.25 18.86
N ALA A 270 -6.88 -47.68 19.96
CA ALA A 270 -7.03 -48.27 21.29
C ALA A 270 -8.50 -48.36 21.71
N LEU A 271 -9.29 -47.34 21.42
CA LEU A 271 -10.73 -47.30 21.68
C LEU A 271 -11.48 -48.35 20.83
N GLU A 272 -11.18 -48.47 19.54
CA GLU A 272 -11.76 -49.50 18.67
C GLU A 272 -11.42 -50.91 19.17
N SER A 273 -10.17 -51.15 19.58
CA SER A 273 -9.76 -52.43 20.16
C SER A 273 -10.49 -52.75 21.47
N ALA A 274 -10.69 -51.76 22.33
CA ALA A 274 -11.43 -51.91 23.59
C ALA A 274 -12.92 -52.21 23.34
N ILE A 275 -13.55 -51.51 22.39
CA ILE A 275 -14.93 -51.74 21.94
C ILE A 275 -15.07 -53.17 21.40
N GLN A 276 -14.12 -53.62 20.58
CA GLN A 276 -14.16 -54.95 19.95
C GLN A 276 -13.90 -56.10 20.95
N LYS A 277 -13.17 -55.84 22.03
CA LYS A 277 -12.96 -56.79 23.14
C LYS A 277 -14.14 -56.86 24.12
N GLY A 278 -15.15 -56.00 23.96
CA GLY A 278 -16.32 -55.97 24.85
C GLY A 278 -16.00 -55.50 26.28
N GLU A 279 -14.90 -54.78 26.46
CA GLU A 279 -14.56 -54.12 27.73
C GLU A 279 -15.39 -52.83 27.83
N TYR A 280 -16.33 -52.80 28.77
CA TYR A 280 -17.50 -51.93 28.74
C TYR A 280 -17.23 -50.42 28.91
N ILE A 281 -18.17 -49.65 28.36
CA ILE A 281 -18.49 -48.22 28.62
C ILE A 281 -18.47 -47.94 30.12
N THR A 282 -17.35 -47.45 30.67
CA THR A 282 -17.29 -46.83 32.01
C THR A 282 -16.04 -45.98 32.23
N LYS A 283 -15.50 -45.32 31.18
CA LYS A 283 -14.30 -44.48 31.34
C LYS A 283 -14.26 -43.19 30.52
N CYS A 284 -15.40 -42.74 29.97
CA CYS A 284 -15.47 -41.48 29.23
C CYS A 284 -15.99 -40.30 30.05
N THR A 285 -16.36 -40.47 31.32
CA THR A 285 -16.77 -39.34 32.18
C THR A 285 -15.57 -38.64 32.83
N GLU A 286 -14.51 -39.37 33.20
CA GLU A 286 -13.32 -38.77 33.83
C GLU A 286 -12.51 -37.88 32.88
N SER A 287 -12.58 -38.10 31.55
CA SER A 287 -11.86 -37.24 30.59
C SER A 287 -12.61 -35.96 30.20
N ILE A 288 -13.91 -35.86 30.48
CA ILE A 288 -14.68 -34.62 30.26
C ILE A 288 -14.50 -33.70 31.48
N ASP A 289 -14.49 -34.24 32.69
CA ASP A 289 -14.27 -33.47 33.93
C ASP A 289 -12.87 -32.80 33.95
N ASN A 290 -11.85 -33.45 33.39
CA ASN A 290 -10.50 -32.88 33.26
C ASN A 290 -10.41 -31.72 32.23
N ILE A 291 -11.33 -31.64 31.26
CA ILE A 291 -11.36 -30.53 30.30
C ILE A 291 -12.07 -29.31 30.92
N GLU A 292 -13.06 -29.53 31.79
CA GLU A 292 -13.67 -28.45 32.58
C GLU A 292 -12.73 -27.90 33.66
N GLU A 293 -11.94 -28.75 34.32
CA GLU A 293 -10.96 -28.33 35.34
C GLU A 293 -9.84 -27.46 34.74
N LEU A 294 -9.38 -27.78 33.52
CA LEU A 294 -8.42 -26.97 32.73
C LEU A 294 -9.01 -25.65 32.20
N ALA A 295 -10.34 -25.49 32.16
CA ALA A 295 -11.00 -24.24 31.81
C ALA A 295 -11.18 -23.32 33.03
N THR A 296 -11.28 -23.88 34.25
CA THR A 296 -11.42 -23.10 35.49
C THR A 296 -10.10 -22.72 36.17
N GLU A 297 -8.99 -23.42 35.94
CA GLU A 297 -7.67 -23.06 36.50
C GLU A 297 -6.98 -21.88 35.80
N LYS A 298 -7.56 -21.31 34.75
CA LYS A 298 -7.01 -20.11 34.06
C LYS A 298 -7.60 -18.77 34.50
N GLU A 299 -8.53 -18.76 35.47
CA GLU A 299 -9.08 -17.51 36.03
C GLU A 299 -8.54 -17.14 37.44
N SER A 300 -7.60 -17.91 38.01
CA SER A 300 -7.12 -17.66 39.39
C SER A 300 -5.73 -17.02 39.54
N ASP A 301 -5.02 -16.69 38.46
CA ASP A 301 -3.70 -16.02 38.52
C ASP A 301 -3.77 -14.51 38.18
N ILE A 302 -4.74 -13.80 38.75
CA ILE A 302 -4.67 -12.34 38.89
C ILE A 302 -4.69 -12.02 40.38
N ASP A 303 -3.55 -12.29 41.03
CA ASP A 303 -3.26 -11.69 42.32
C ASP A 303 -2.75 -10.27 42.12
N THR A 304 -3.56 -9.37 42.66
CA THR A 304 -3.34 -7.96 42.93
C THR A 304 -1.98 -7.70 43.56
N TYR A 305 -1.10 -6.96 42.86
CA TYR A 305 0.01 -6.27 43.51
C TYR A 305 -0.49 -4.94 44.09
N ASP A 306 -0.79 -5.01 45.38
CA ASP A 306 -0.93 -3.89 46.31
C ASP A 306 0.44 -3.21 46.49
N PHE A 307 0.48 -1.89 46.28
CA PHE A 307 1.63 -1.04 46.59
C PHE A 307 1.14 0.22 47.31
N SER A 308 0.82 0.06 48.59
CA SER A 308 0.98 1.11 49.61
C SER A 308 2.43 0.99 50.14
N VAL A 309 3.23 2.00 50.48
CA VAL A 309 3.12 3.27 51.23
C VAL A 309 4.44 4.01 50.84
N THR A 310 4.55 5.32 50.64
CA THR A 310 4.75 6.35 51.68
C THR A 310 4.74 7.74 51.05
N SER A 311 3.93 8.61 51.65
CA SER A 311 4.06 10.06 51.67
C SER A 311 5.45 10.51 52.12
N ASP A 312 6.03 11.48 51.42
CA ASP A 312 6.87 12.48 52.07
C ASP A 312 6.62 13.85 51.46
N GLU A 313 6.22 14.77 52.33
CA GLU A 313 6.03 16.20 52.08
C GLU A 313 7.35 16.95 52.27
N SER A 314 7.62 17.90 51.39
CA SER A 314 8.24 19.22 51.66
C SER A 314 8.23 19.98 50.33
N SER A 315 7.43 21.03 50.15
CA SER A 315 7.64 22.40 50.67
C SER A 315 9.03 22.89 50.24
N ASP A 316 9.23 23.97 49.47
CA ASP A 316 8.52 25.24 49.43
C ASP A 316 9.29 26.15 48.45
N GLU A 317 8.57 27.12 47.85
CA GLU A 317 9.04 28.46 47.43
C GLU A 317 10.06 28.49 46.23
N ASP A 318 9.98 29.31 45.18
CA ASP A 318 9.46 30.68 45.05
C ASP A 318 9.13 31.02 43.59
N SER A 319 8.16 31.94 43.50
CA SER A 319 7.88 32.98 42.50
C SER A 319 9.06 33.44 41.62
N ASP A 320 8.86 33.81 40.34
CA ASP A 320 8.37 35.16 40.02
C ASP A 320 7.78 35.29 38.60
N LEU A 321 6.60 35.92 38.59
CA LEU A 321 6.01 36.65 37.47
C LEU A 321 6.74 37.99 37.29
N ALA A 322 7.03 38.37 36.05
CA ALA A 322 7.13 39.78 35.69
C ALA A 322 6.57 40.04 34.29
N PHE A 323 5.57 40.93 34.28
CA PHE A 323 4.94 41.59 33.15
C PHE A 323 5.73 42.84 32.75
N LEU A 324 5.53 43.24 31.47
CA LEU A 324 5.59 44.60 30.89
C LEU A 324 6.94 45.33 30.72
N GLU A 325 7.19 45.74 29.47
CA GLU A 325 7.40 47.13 28.98
C GLU A 325 8.00 47.03 27.56
N ASP A 326 7.23 47.22 26.49
CA ASP A 326 7.03 48.51 25.77
C ASP A 326 8.16 49.53 25.93
N ASN A 327 8.84 49.84 24.82
CA ASN A 327 9.33 51.16 24.40
C ASN A 327 10.10 51.03 23.08
N GLY A 328 9.60 51.64 22.00
CA GLY A 328 10.42 52.08 20.84
C GLY A 328 11.37 53.24 21.24
N PRO A 329 11.86 54.12 20.34
CA PRO A 329 11.79 54.24 18.87
C PRO A 329 13.22 54.22 18.25
N GLU A 330 13.44 54.24 16.93
CA GLU A 330 13.82 55.42 16.11
C GLU A 330 14.28 54.86 14.73
N LYS A 331 13.69 55.29 13.60
CA LYS A 331 14.15 56.39 12.71
C LYS A 331 15.53 56.09 12.07
N GLU A 332 15.80 56.29 10.78
CA GLU A 332 15.35 57.37 9.90
C GLU A 332 15.85 57.19 8.42
N VAL A 333 15.10 57.82 7.48
CA VAL A 333 15.43 58.40 6.15
C VAL A 333 16.03 57.55 5.00
N ASP A 334 15.31 57.46 3.86
CA ASP A 334 15.56 58.24 2.61
C ASP A 334 14.56 57.80 1.50
N ALA A 335 13.49 58.55 1.21
CA ALA A 335 13.36 59.67 0.26
C ALA A 335 13.59 59.34 -1.24
N GLY A 336 12.59 59.65 -2.08
CA GLY A 336 12.70 59.71 -3.55
C GLY A 336 11.46 59.17 -4.27
N LYS A 337 10.34 59.91 -4.27
CA LYS A 337 9.89 60.83 -5.34
C LYS A 337 9.25 60.17 -6.59
N GLN A 338 7.98 60.57 -6.79
CA GLN A 338 7.30 60.88 -8.07
C GLN A 338 6.94 59.67 -8.96
N THR A 339 5.76 59.56 -9.58
CA THR A 339 4.87 60.61 -10.12
C THR A 339 3.44 60.09 -10.33
N LEU A 340 2.47 60.98 -10.14
CA LEU A 340 1.10 60.92 -10.65
C LEU A 340 1.07 60.72 -12.18
N ALA A 341 0.09 59.96 -12.68
CA ALA A 341 -0.66 60.32 -13.87
C ALA A 341 -2.10 59.81 -13.76
N THR A 342 -2.98 60.75 -13.48
CA THR A 342 -4.43 60.72 -13.59
C THR A 342 -4.81 60.83 -15.05
N GLU A 343 -5.70 59.96 -15.57
CA GLU A 343 -6.62 60.37 -16.65
C GLU A 343 -8.03 59.81 -16.41
N THR A 344 -8.94 60.76 -16.28
CA THR A 344 -10.39 60.64 -16.14
C THR A 344 -11.07 60.48 -17.51
N SER A 345 -11.99 59.51 -17.57
CA SER A 345 -13.40 59.65 -17.97
C SER A 345 -13.79 60.25 -19.32
N THR A 346 -14.59 59.50 -20.09
CA THR A 346 -15.77 60.08 -20.76
C THR A 346 -16.91 59.07 -20.78
N ILE A 347 -18.09 59.54 -20.37
CA ILE A 347 -19.38 58.84 -20.20
C ILE A 347 -20.30 59.16 -21.39
N HIS A 348 -21.21 58.22 -21.70
CA HIS A 348 -22.59 58.34 -22.25
C HIS A 348 -22.85 57.61 -23.59
N PRO A 349 -24.11 57.17 -23.88
CA PRO A 349 -25.10 56.52 -23.01
C PRO A 349 -25.80 55.29 -23.66
N ARG A 350 -26.59 54.61 -22.81
CA ARG A 350 -27.61 53.55 -23.02
C ARG A 350 -28.66 53.88 -24.10
N PRO A 351 -29.38 52.88 -24.67
CA PRO A 351 -30.64 52.38 -24.08
C PRO A 351 -30.77 50.83 -24.13
N GLU A 352 -31.13 50.13 -23.05
CA GLU A 352 -32.49 49.71 -22.64
C GLU A 352 -33.31 48.95 -23.71
N ALA A 353 -33.39 47.62 -23.55
CA ALA A 353 -34.64 46.85 -23.49
C ALA A 353 -34.38 45.45 -22.90
N GLU A 354 -35.42 44.91 -22.27
CA GLU A 354 -35.47 43.90 -21.21
C GLU A 354 -35.87 42.48 -21.75
N PRO A 355 -36.20 41.44 -20.94
CA PRO A 355 -35.49 40.16 -20.98
C PRO A 355 -36.35 38.92 -21.32
N ALA A 356 -35.71 37.76 -21.51
CA ALA A 356 -36.37 36.44 -21.42
C ALA A 356 -35.42 35.30 -21.02
N ASN A 357 -35.56 34.86 -19.77
CA ASN A 357 -35.72 33.49 -19.25
C ASN A 357 -34.99 32.26 -19.89
N GLN A 358 -34.47 31.45 -18.95
CA GLN A 358 -34.44 29.97 -18.88
C GLN A 358 -33.24 29.14 -19.39
N GLN A 359 -32.76 28.32 -18.44
CA GLN A 359 -32.34 26.92 -18.52
C GLN A 359 -30.93 26.54 -19.02
N GLY A 360 -30.15 25.98 -18.07
CA GLY A 360 -29.63 24.62 -18.17
C GLY A 360 -28.30 24.41 -18.90
N ASN A 361 -27.17 24.54 -18.19
CA ASN A 361 -25.87 24.06 -18.68
C ASN A 361 -25.55 22.66 -18.10
N LEU A 362 -25.76 21.62 -18.92
CA LEU A 362 -25.12 20.31 -18.80
C LEU A 362 -24.19 20.15 -20.00
N GLY A 363 -22.88 20.36 -19.79
CA GLY A 363 -21.86 20.14 -20.80
C GLY A 363 -21.10 18.83 -20.56
N ARG A 364 -21.64 17.71 -21.06
CA ARG A 364 -20.88 16.46 -21.27
C ARG A 364 -20.51 16.37 -22.75
N ASN A 365 -19.24 16.54 -23.07
CA ASN A 365 -18.74 16.28 -24.42
C ASN A 365 -18.52 14.78 -24.62
N GLN A 366 -19.34 14.17 -25.47
CA GLN A 366 -19.11 12.82 -26.01
C GLN A 366 -18.27 12.95 -27.28
N HIS A 367 -17.04 12.43 -27.28
CA HIS A 367 -16.31 12.16 -28.51
C HIS A 367 -16.34 10.66 -28.82
N VAL A 368 -16.93 10.37 -29.98
CA VAL A 368 -17.07 9.05 -30.59
C VAL A 368 -15.72 8.62 -31.16
N PHE A 369 -15.14 7.53 -30.65
CA PHE A 369 -13.96 6.89 -31.25
C PHE A 369 -14.38 5.73 -32.16
N HIS A 370 -13.79 5.70 -33.37
CA HIS A 370 -13.94 4.63 -34.34
C HIS A 370 -13.24 3.34 -33.89
N LYS A 371 -13.85 2.19 -34.21
CA LYS A 371 -13.38 0.81 -33.92
C LYS A 371 -12.04 0.47 -34.62
N PRO A 372 -11.21 -0.42 -34.04
CA PRO A 372 -9.92 -0.82 -34.59
C PRO A 372 -10.00 -2.00 -35.58
N VAL A 373 -9.00 -2.06 -36.46
CA VAL A 373 -8.69 -3.16 -37.39
C VAL A 373 -7.79 -4.19 -36.69
N ALA A 374 -8.08 -5.47 -36.91
CA ALA A 374 -7.43 -6.62 -36.30
C ALA A 374 -5.96 -6.81 -36.75
N VAL A 375 -5.07 -7.20 -35.83
CA VAL A 375 -3.72 -7.70 -36.14
C VAL A 375 -3.38 -8.94 -35.30
N ASN A 376 -2.72 -9.89 -35.98
CA ASN A 376 -2.44 -11.26 -35.60
C ASN A 376 -1.59 -11.46 -34.33
N ARG A 377 -1.92 -12.54 -33.59
CA ARG A 377 -1.14 -13.10 -32.48
C ARG A 377 0.15 -13.76 -32.99
N VAL A 378 1.28 -13.45 -32.36
CA VAL A 378 2.53 -14.22 -32.50
C VAL A 378 2.98 -14.64 -31.11
N ASN A 379 2.94 -15.95 -30.84
CA ASN A 379 3.58 -16.57 -29.68
C ASN A 379 5.10 -16.42 -29.81
N ARG A 380 5.78 -15.95 -28.76
CA ARG A 380 7.24 -16.07 -28.65
C ARG A 380 7.63 -16.59 -27.27
N SER A 381 8.45 -17.63 -27.30
CA SER A 381 9.10 -18.31 -26.18
C SER A 381 9.99 -17.37 -25.35
N PRO A 382 10.27 -17.70 -24.07
CA PRO A 382 11.12 -16.89 -23.20
C PRO A 382 12.56 -16.84 -23.72
N MET A 383 13.15 -15.64 -23.70
CA MET A 383 14.58 -15.42 -23.91
C MET A 383 15.34 -15.72 -22.62
N ALA A 384 16.47 -16.41 -22.72
CA ALA A 384 17.40 -16.63 -21.62
C ALA A 384 18.02 -15.29 -21.15
N LEU A 385 18.10 -15.11 -19.83
CA LEU A 385 18.78 -14.00 -19.18
C LEU A 385 20.31 -14.15 -19.32
N PRO A 386 21.08 -13.06 -19.43
CA PRO A 386 22.54 -13.11 -19.42
C PRO A 386 23.09 -13.30 -18.00
N ASP A 387 24.20 -14.02 -17.92
CA ASP A 387 24.91 -14.41 -16.70
C ASP A 387 25.35 -13.23 -15.81
N ASP A 388 25.41 -13.55 -14.51
CA ASP A 388 25.79 -12.73 -13.36
C ASP A 388 26.93 -11.73 -13.63
N THR A 389 26.61 -10.45 -13.52
CA THR A 389 27.62 -9.41 -13.30
C THR A 389 27.51 -8.89 -11.86
N PHE A 390 28.52 -9.24 -11.07
CA PHE A 390 28.78 -8.77 -9.71
C PHE A 390 28.61 -7.25 -9.59
N CYS A 391 27.65 -6.79 -8.78
CA CYS A 391 27.67 -5.43 -8.24
C CYS A 391 28.60 -5.38 -7.02
N SER A 392 29.84 -4.94 -7.24
CA SER A 392 30.74 -4.51 -6.17
C SER A 392 30.31 -3.14 -5.66
N ALA A 393 30.03 -3.04 -4.36
CA ALA A 393 29.76 -1.78 -3.68
C ALA A 393 31.06 -1.03 -3.37
N SER A 394 31.15 0.21 -3.86
CA SER A 394 32.05 1.30 -3.43
C SER A 394 31.44 2.57 -4.03
N SER A 395 31.30 3.74 -3.41
CA SER A 395 31.75 4.30 -2.15
C SER A 395 31.12 5.71 -2.05
N SER A 396 30.88 6.19 -0.83
CA SER A 396 31.03 7.60 -0.37
C SER A 396 30.60 8.80 -1.25
N CYS A 397 29.73 9.66 -0.70
CA CYS A 397 29.83 11.13 -0.76
C CYS A 397 28.98 11.71 0.40
N LEU A 398 29.58 12.18 1.49
CA LEU A 398 30.10 13.54 1.72
C LEU A 398 29.03 14.63 1.74
N ILE A 399 28.83 15.12 2.96
CA ILE A 399 28.11 16.32 3.37
C ILE A 399 28.81 17.55 2.78
N SER A 400 28.04 18.42 2.15
CA SER A 400 28.21 19.88 2.10
C SER A 400 26.88 20.51 1.74
#